data_AF-A0A1F4W2M6-F1
#
_entry.id   AF-A0A1F4W2M6-F1
#
_cell.length_a   1.000
_cell.length_b   1.000
_cell.length_c   1.000
_cell.angle_alpha   90.00
_cell.angle_beta   90.00
_cell.angle_gamma   90.00
#
_symmetry.space_group_name_H-M   'P 1'
#
loop_
_entity.id
_entity.type
_entity.pdbx_description
1 polymer ?
#
loop_
_entity_poly.entity_id
_entity_poly.type
_entity_poly.pdbx_seq_one_letter_code
_entity_poly.pdbx_strand_id
1 'polypeptide(L)'
;MNSRRQKLIETNTKYHMVIHLVIGVFIAIFVHRLFPFSSFSKTLVLSLFGSWLPDIDHFIFFYIYGRNNEYSKIVRAFLRQFRLKEFASFAQNNHKELTGLYSHNLASTFIAALIFFVLALDVHGYKSVTFALAITMHFIYDIVEDLLFFGHLNPNWFLRFNKPKHQL
;
A
#
# COMPACT_ATOMS: atom_id res chain seq x y z
N MET A 1 23.28 -5.65 -10.41
CA MET A 1 22.66 -4.49 -9.73
C MET A 1 23.72 -3.83 -8.87
N ASN A 2 23.85 -2.49 -8.84
CA ASN A 2 24.86 -1.82 -7.99
C ASN A 2 24.53 -2.07 -6.50
N SER A 3 25.55 -2.33 -5.68
CA SER A 3 25.44 -2.59 -4.23
C SER A 3 24.62 -1.52 -3.47
N ARG A 4 24.66 -0.26 -3.92
CA ARG A 4 23.83 0.81 -3.36
C ARG A 4 22.33 0.57 -3.56
N ARG A 5 21.91 0.15 -4.77
CA ARG A 5 20.50 -0.12 -5.08
C ARG A 5 19.99 -1.33 -4.29
N GLN A 6 20.83 -2.37 -4.15
CA GLN A 6 20.48 -3.54 -3.35
C GLN A 6 20.24 -3.17 -1.87
N LYS A 7 21.14 -2.41 -1.26
CA LYS A 7 20.98 -1.94 0.12
C LYS A 7 19.72 -1.08 0.30
N LEU A 8 19.38 -0.25 -0.69
CA LEU A 8 18.14 0.53 -0.68
C LEU A 8 16.91 -0.38 -0.72
N ILE A 9 16.88 -1.38 -1.61
CA ILE A 9 15.79 -2.36 -1.70
C ILE A 9 15.62 -3.09 -0.35
N GLU A 10 16.70 -3.63 0.22
CA GLU A 10 16.66 -4.34 1.51
C GLU A 10 16.13 -3.45 2.65
N THR A 11 16.57 -2.19 2.68
CA THR A 11 16.10 -1.21 3.66
C THR A 11 14.62 -0.89 3.44
N ASN A 12 14.21 -0.68 2.19
CA ASN A 12 12.84 -0.35 1.84
C ASN A 12 11.89 -1.50 2.21
N THR A 13 12.24 -2.73 1.83
CA THR A 13 11.51 -3.95 2.22
C THR A 13 11.33 -4.05 3.73
N LYS A 14 12.37 -3.73 4.50
CA LYS A 14 12.33 -3.78 5.98
C LYS A 14 11.41 -2.73 6.60
N TYR A 15 11.39 -1.53 6.03
CA TYR A 15 10.66 -0.39 6.60
C TYR A 15 9.39 -0.03 5.84
N HIS A 16 8.96 -0.83 4.85
CA HIS A 16 7.82 -0.57 3.98
C HIS A 16 6.57 -0.11 4.77
N MET A 17 6.10 -0.93 5.71
CA MET A 17 4.94 -0.57 6.55
C MET A 17 5.18 0.65 7.43
N VAL A 18 6.41 0.81 7.95
CA VAL A 18 6.76 1.97 8.79
C VAL A 18 6.70 3.25 7.97
N ILE A 19 7.13 3.20 6.71
CA ILE A 19 7.12 4.34 5.80
C ILE A 19 5.67 4.76 5.49
N HIS A 20 4.76 3.82 5.23
CA HIS A 20 3.33 4.11 5.06
C HIS A 20 2.71 4.81 6.27
N LEU A 21 3.04 4.35 7.48
CA LEU A 21 2.57 4.98 8.72
C LEU A 21 3.17 6.37 8.91
N VAL A 22 4.46 6.55 8.62
CA VAL A 22 5.14 7.86 8.67
C VAL A 22 4.51 8.83 7.67
N ILE A 23 4.20 8.38 6.45
CA ILE A 23 3.44 9.16 5.46
C ILE A 23 2.08 9.57 6.04
N GLY A 24 1.37 8.65 6.71
CA GLY A 24 0.11 8.96 7.40
C GLY A 24 0.26 10.05 8.46
N VAL A 25 1.33 10.03 9.26
CA VAL A 25 1.63 11.09 10.24
C VAL A 25 1.86 12.43 9.55
N PHE A 26 2.66 12.46 8.48
CA PHE A 26 2.90 13.69 7.70
C PHE A 26 1.61 14.25 7.10
N ILE A 27 0.72 13.39 6.60
CA ILE A 27 -0.59 13.79 6.08
C ILE A 27 -1.46 14.40 7.18
N ALA A 28 -1.46 13.82 8.39
CA ALA A 28 -2.22 14.38 9.50
C ALA A 28 -1.75 15.81 9.86
N ILE A 29 -0.44 16.02 9.90
CA ILE A 29 0.16 17.34 10.14
C ILE A 29 -0.22 18.30 9.01
N PHE A 30 -0.10 17.86 7.76
CA PHE A 30 -0.40 18.67 6.58
C PHE A 30 -1.88 19.10 6.54
N VAL A 31 -2.80 18.15 6.69
CA VAL A 31 -4.24 18.44 6.68
C VAL A 31 -4.62 19.32 7.87
N HIS A 32 -4.06 19.08 9.05
CA HIS A 32 -4.34 19.93 10.21
C HIS A 32 -3.90 21.39 10.00
N ARG A 33 -2.80 21.61 9.27
CA ARG A 33 -2.37 22.96 8.88
C ARG A 33 -3.27 23.60 7.83
N LEU A 34 -3.77 22.83 6.87
CA LEU A 34 -4.72 23.33 5.85
C LEU A 34 -6.10 23.62 6.43
N PHE A 35 -6.52 22.84 7.42
CA PHE A 35 -7.81 22.95 8.08
C PHE A 35 -7.60 23.11 9.60
N PRO A 36 -7.26 24.32 10.10
CA PRO A 36 -6.93 24.51 11.51
C PRO A 36 -8.04 24.16 12.51
N PHE A 37 -9.30 24.17 12.05
CA PHE A 37 -10.47 23.75 12.84
C PHE A 37 -10.60 22.21 12.96
N SER A 38 -9.80 21.44 12.21
CA SER A 38 -9.78 19.99 12.30
C SER A 38 -9.20 19.52 13.63
N SER A 39 -9.69 18.39 14.14
CA SER A 39 -9.08 17.73 15.30
C SER A 39 -7.86 16.95 14.84
N PHE A 40 -6.67 17.30 15.34
CA PHE A 40 -5.43 16.61 14.97
C PHE A 40 -5.48 15.11 15.29
N SER A 41 -6.00 14.71 16.46
CA SER A 41 -6.11 13.30 16.82
C SER A 41 -7.02 12.50 15.88
N LYS A 42 -8.17 13.06 15.49
CA LYS A 42 -9.06 12.42 14.51
C LYS A 42 -8.40 12.33 13.14
N THR A 43 -7.70 13.37 12.73
CA THR A 43 -6.97 13.43 11.45
C THR A 43 -5.84 12.38 11.44
N LEU A 44 -5.11 12.24 12.55
CA LEU A 44 -4.07 11.22 12.70
C LEU A 44 -4.61 9.80 12.62
N VAL A 45 -5.69 9.49 13.35
CA VAL A 45 -6.30 8.15 13.28
C VAL A 45 -6.79 7.86 11.86
N LEU A 46 -7.44 8.84 11.22
CA LEU A 46 -7.96 8.68 9.86
C LEU A 46 -6.84 8.51 8.82
N SER A 47 -5.74 9.23 8.93
CA SER A 47 -4.62 9.11 8.00
C SER A 47 -3.88 7.79 8.19
N LEU A 48 -3.62 7.36 9.42
CA LEU A 48 -3.00 6.05 9.68
C LEU A 48 -3.87 4.90 9.18
N PHE A 49 -5.19 4.98 9.41
CA PHE A 49 -6.13 3.99 8.90
C PHE A 49 -6.21 4.03 7.37
N GLY A 50 -6.26 5.23 6.76
CA GLY A 50 -6.25 5.40 5.31
C GLY A 50 -4.96 4.91 4.63
N SER A 51 -3.80 5.10 5.27
CA SER A 51 -2.51 4.58 4.80
C SER A 51 -2.40 3.05 4.90
N TRP A 52 -3.13 2.42 5.82
CA TRP A 52 -3.13 0.97 6.00
C TRP A 52 -4.23 0.26 5.21
N LEU A 53 -5.34 0.94 4.90
CA LEU A 53 -6.50 0.35 4.26
C LEU A 53 -6.21 -0.34 2.91
N PRO A 54 -5.39 0.22 2.00
CA PRO A 54 -5.08 -0.44 0.74
C PRO A 54 -4.47 -1.83 0.94
N ASP A 55 -3.69 -2.03 2.00
CA ASP A 55 -3.07 -3.32 2.33
C ASP A 55 -4.08 -4.40 2.73
N ILE A 56 -5.30 -4.02 3.14
CA ILE A 56 -6.36 -4.99 3.41
C ILE A 56 -6.67 -5.82 2.16
N ASP A 57 -6.48 -5.28 0.95
CA ASP A 57 -6.65 -6.03 -0.30
C ASP A 57 -5.74 -7.27 -0.38
N HIS A 58 -4.57 -7.26 0.27
CA HIS A 58 -3.73 -8.45 0.36
C HIS A 58 -4.43 -9.58 1.12
N PHE A 59 -5.07 -9.28 2.25
CA PHE A 59 -5.85 -10.29 2.98
C PHE A 59 -7.04 -10.77 2.16
N ILE A 60 -7.76 -9.85 1.51
CA ILE A 60 -8.86 -10.20 0.60
C ILE A 60 -8.35 -11.11 -0.53
N PHE A 61 -7.19 -10.81 -1.11
CA PHE A 61 -6.54 -11.64 -2.13
C PHE A 61 -6.25 -13.05 -1.58
N PHE A 62 -5.63 -13.16 -0.40
CA PHE A 62 -5.25 -14.45 0.17
C PHE A 62 -6.45 -15.36 0.40
N TYR A 63 -7.59 -14.82 0.79
CA TYR A 63 -8.76 -15.61 1.21
C TYR A 63 -9.84 -15.74 0.15
N ILE A 64 -9.98 -14.77 -0.76
CA ILE A 64 -11.11 -14.69 -1.68
C ILE A 64 -10.66 -15.01 -3.11
N TYR A 65 -10.13 -14.02 -3.82
CA TYR A 65 -9.98 -14.10 -5.28
C TYR A 65 -8.60 -14.62 -5.71
N GLY A 66 -7.58 -14.46 -4.87
CA GLY A 66 -6.25 -15.07 -5.03
C GLY A 66 -6.11 -16.43 -4.35
N ARG A 67 -7.21 -17.06 -3.89
CA ARG A 67 -7.16 -18.24 -3.02
C ARG A 67 -6.36 -19.42 -3.59
N ASN A 68 -6.33 -19.59 -4.91
CA ASN A 68 -5.66 -20.71 -5.58
C ASN A 68 -4.20 -20.40 -5.96
N ASN A 69 -3.72 -19.17 -5.77
CA ASN A 69 -2.34 -18.79 -6.01
C ASN A 69 -1.41 -19.45 -4.96
N GLU A 70 -0.21 -19.90 -5.39
CA GLU A 70 0.77 -20.55 -4.51
C GLU A 70 1.17 -19.67 -3.32
N TYR A 71 1.39 -18.38 -3.55
CA TYR A 71 1.66 -17.40 -2.49
C TYR A 71 0.56 -17.43 -1.43
N SER A 72 -0.70 -17.38 -1.86
CA SER A 72 -1.86 -17.39 -0.96
C SER A 72 -1.98 -18.72 -0.20
N LYS A 73 -1.67 -19.85 -0.82
CA LYS A 73 -1.66 -21.16 -0.15
C LYS A 73 -0.61 -21.20 0.97
N ILE A 74 0.59 -20.69 0.72
CA ILE A 74 1.68 -20.60 1.69
C ILE A 74 1.29 -19.68 2.85
N VAL A 75 0.82 -18.47 2.56
CA VAL A 75 0.36 -17.51 3.59
C VAL A 75 -0.73 -18.13 4.47
N ARG A 76 -1.77 -18.73 3.88
CA ARG A 76 -2.82 -19.38 4.67
C ARG A 76 -2.33 -20.60 5.46
N ALA A 77 -1.27 -21.29 5.01
CA ALA A 77 -0.66 -22.36 5.79
C ALA A 77 0.03 -21.81 7.04
N PHE A 78 0.83 -20.74 6.92
CA PHE A 78 1.44 -20.08 8.08
C PHE A 78 0.40 -19.54 9.06
N LEU A 79 -0.64 -18.87 8.57
CA LEU A 79 -1.69 -18.30 9.41
C LEU A 79 -2.50 -19.38 10.15
N ARG A 80 -2.85 -20.50 9.49
CA ARG A 80 -3.55 -21.63 10.13
C ARG A 80 -2.72 -22.31 11.22
N GLN A 81 -1.40 -22.29 11.08
CA GLN A 81 -0.47 -22.90 12.04
C GLN A 81 0.03 -21.88 13.09
N PHE A 82 -0.51 -20.66 13.13
CA PHE A 82 -0.05 -19.57 14.01
C PHE A 82 1.44 -19.24 13.87
N ARG A 83 2.04 -19.51 12.71
CA ARG A 83 3.46 -19.24 12.39
C ARG A 83 3.64 -17.79 11.94
N LEU A 84 3.33 -16.86 12.84
CA LEU A 84 3.25 -15.43 12.54
C LEU A 84 4.60 -14.82 12.15
N LYS A 85 5.71 -15.32 12.70
CA LYS A 85 7.06 -14.83 12.36
C LYS A 85 7.44 -15.22 10.94
N GLU A 86 7.17 -16.47 10.55
CA GLU A 86 7.43 -16.96 9.20
C GLU A 86 6.49 -16.33 8.19
N PHE A 87 5.22 -16.11 8.55
CA PHE A 87 4.31 -15.30 7.76
C PHE A 87 4.87 -13.90 7.50
N ALA A 88 5.28 -13.18 8.55
CA ALA A 88 5.80 -11.82 8.42
C ALA A 88 7.06 -11.78 7.54
N SER A 89 8.01 -12.69 7.77
CA SER A 89 9.24 -12.79 6.97
C SER A 89 8.94 -13.15 5.51
N PHE A 90 8.04 -14.13 5.28
CA PHE A 90 7.65 -14.53 3.93
C PHE A 90 6.95 -13.39 3.18
N ALA A 91 5.97 -12.74 3.82
CA ALA A 91 5.24 -11.63 3.22
C ALA A 91 6.19 -10.47 2.91
N GLN A 92 7.03 -10.08 3.86
CA GLN A 92 8.01 -9.01 3.68
C GLN A 92 8.94 -9.30 2.49
N ASN A 93 9.45 -10.52 2.35
CA ASN A 93 10.40 -10.85 1.28
C ASN A 93 9.76 -11.08 -0.09
N ASN A 94 8.48 -11.43 -0.15
CA ASN A 94 7.84 -11.90 -1.39
C ASN A 94 6.62 -11.05 -1.81
N HIS A 95 6.17 -10.06 -1.04
CA HIS A 95 4.95 -9.28 -1.35
C HIS A 95 4.97 -8.63 -2.73
N LYS A 96 6.15 -8.26 -3.24
CA LYS A 96 6.30 -7.69 -4.58
C LYS A 96 6.05 -8.67 -5.72
N GLU A 97 6.13 -9.97 -5.46
CA GLU A 97 5.78 -11.02 -6.43
C GLU A 97 4.26 -11.25 -6.52
N LEU A 98 3.49 -10.68 -5.59
CA LEU A 98 2.04 -10.75 -5.57
C LEU A 98 1.44 -9.88 -6.68
N THR A 99 1.40 -10.44 -7.89
CA THR A 99 0.73 -9.82 -9.04
C THR A 99 -0.70 -10.32 -9.09
N GLY A 100 -1.69 -9.41 -9.09
CA GLY A 100 -3.10 -9.78 -9.04
C GLY A 100 -3.97 -8.96 -8.09
N LEU A 101 -3.41 -8.03 -7.32
CA LEU A 101 -4.17 -7.19 -6.39
C LEU A 101 -5.09 -6.22 -7.15
N TYR A 102 -6.39 -6.25 -6.87
CA TYR A 102 -7.36 -5.42 -7.57
C TYR A 102 -7.28 -3.96 -7.14
N SER A 103 -6.89 -3.65 -5.91
CA SER A 103 -6.79 -2.24 -5.46
C SER A 103 -5.53 -1.54 -5.97
N HIS A 104 -4.46 -2.27 -6.30
CA HIS A 104 -3.15 -1.71 -6.67
C HIS A 104 -3.05 -1.47 -8.18
N ASN A 105 -3.95 -0.65 -8.70
CA ASN A 105 -4.00 -0.26 -10.11
C ASN A 105 -4.17 1.25 -10.30
N LEU A 106 -3.77 1.77 -11.47
CA LEU A 106 -3.80 3.21 -11.74
C LEU A 106 -5.22 3.80 -11.68
N ALA A 107 -6.27 3.03 -11.99
CA ALA A 107 -7.65 3.50 -11.86
C ALA A 107 -8.03 3.69 -10.39
N SER A 108 -7.66 2.78 -9.50
CA SER A 108 -7.87 2.95 -8.05
C SER A 108 -7.11 4.15 -7.50
N THR A 109 -5.86 4.37 -7.93
CA THR A 109 -5.09 5.56 -7.57
C THR A 109 -5.75 6.85 -8.07
N PHE A 110 -6.20 6.85 -9.32
CA PHE A 110 -6.88 8.00 -9.92
C PHE A 110 -8.20 8.31 -9.23
N ILE A 111 -9.02 7.30 -8.92
CA ILE A 111 -10.29 7.46 -8.19
C ILE A 111 -10.03 8.04 -6.80
N ALA A 112 -9.04 7.52 -6.06
CA ALA A 112 -8.68 8.05 -4.74
C ALA A 112 -8.23 9.52 -4.83
N ALA A 113 -7.39 9.86 -5.81
CA ALA A 113 -6.96 11.23 -6.04
C ALA A 113 -8.11 12.16 -6.45
N LEU A 114 -9.02 11.71 -7.31
CA LEU A 114 -10.19 12.46 -7.73
C LEU A 114 -11.13 12.75 -6.54
N ILE A 115 -11.39 11.73 -5.70
CA ILE A 115 -12.16 11.88 -4.47
C ILE A 115 -11.49 12.92 -3.55
N PHE A 116 -10.16 12.88 -3.39
CA PHE A 116 -9.42 13.90 -2.65
C PHE A 116 -9.66 15.30 -3.24
N PHE A 117 -9.47 15.48 -4.55
CA PHE A 117 -9.60 16.80 -5.19
C PHE A 117 -11.00 17.38 -5.04
N VAL A 118 -12.04 16.57 -5.28
CA VAL A 118 -13.44 17.02 -5.14
C VAL A 118 -13.76 17.41 -3.70
N LEU A 119 -13.32 16.61 -2.72
CA LEU A 119 -13.63 16.84 -1.30
C LEU A 119 -12.74 17.90 -0.65
N ALA A 120 -11.58 18.20 -1.24
CA ALA A 120 -10.71 19.30 -0.79
C ALA A 120 -11.32 20.69 -1.03
N LEU A 121 -12.32 20.80 -1.91
CA LEU A 121 -13.07 22.03 -2.14
C LEU A 121 -14.09 22.33 -1.02
N ASP A 122 -14.45 21.33 -0.22
CA ASP A 122 -15.34 21.51 0.93
C ASP A 122 -14.54 21.91 2.17
N VAL A 123 -14.82 23.11 2.69
CA VAL A 123 -14.21 23.62 3.92
C VAL A 123 -14.47 22.75 5.14
N HIS A 124 -15.45 21.85 5.14
CA HIS A 124 -15.68 20.89 6.23
C HIS A 124 -15.22 19.46 5.89
N GLY A 125 -14.66 19.27 4.70
CA GLY A 125 -14.29 17.98 4.12
C GLY A 125 -13.02 17.34 4.68
N TYR A 126 -12.38 17.91 5.72
CA TYR A 126 -11.04 17.49 6.18
C TYR A 126 -10.92 15.98 6.44
N LYS A 127 -11.97 15.32 6.95
CA LYS A 127 -11.95 13.87 7.20
C LYS A 127 -11.76 13.09 5.90
N SER A 128 -12.56 13.41 4.89
CA SER A 128 -12.52 12.73 3.60
C SER A 128 -11.24 13.06 2.83
N VAL A 129 -10.80 14.32 2.90
CA VAL A 129 -9.51 14.78 2.36
C VAL A 129 -8.36 13.99 2.98
N THR A 130 -8.34 13.86 4.31
CA THR A 130 -7.32 13.08 5.04
C THR A 130 -7.25 11.66 4.54
N PHE A 131 -8.40 11.00 4.46
CA PHE A 131 -8.50 9.60 4.11
C PHE A 131 -8.13 9.35 2.65
N ALA A 132 -8.65 10.15 1.73
CA ALA A 132 -8.35 10.04 0.30
C ALA A 132 -6.88 10.38 -0.01
N LEU A 133 -6.30 11.38 0.64
CA LEU A 133 -4.89 11.72 0.50
C LEU A 133 -3.98 10.60 1.04
N ALA A 134 -4.33 10.00 2.18
CA ALA A 134 -3.60 8.87 2.75
C ALA A 134 -3.55 7.66 1.80
N ILE A 135 -4.69 7.27 1.24
CA ILE A 135 -4.77 6.19 0.24
C ILE A 135 -3.97 6.56 -1.02
N THR A 136 -4.09 7.81 -1.50
CA THR A 136 -3.37 8.26 -2.69
C THR A 136 -1.86 8.19 -2.49
N MET A 137 -1.38 8.68 -1.35
CA MET A 137 0.05 8.68 -1.02
C MET A 137 0.59 7.26 -0.78
N HIS A 138 -0.21 6.35 -0.23
CA HIS A 138 0.12 4.93 -0.17
C HIS A 138 0.40 4.39 -1.59
N PHE A 139 -0.53 4.57 -2.53
CA PHE A 139 -0.33 4.08 -3.89
C PHE A 139 0.84 4.75 -4.61
N ILE A 140 1.05 6.06 -4.43
CA ILE A 140 2.21 6.76 -5.00
C ILE A 140 3.51 6.16 -4.47
N TYR A 141 3.58 5.87 -3.17
CA TYR A 141 4.77 5.25 -2.59
C TYR A 141 5.02 3.85 -3.17
N ASP A 142 3.99 3.02 -3.29
CA ASP A 142 4.12 1.68 -3.87
C ASP A 142 4.56 1.70 -5.35
N ILE A 143 4.08 2.68 -6.13
CA ILE A 143 4.53 2.93 -7.51
C ILE A 143 6.02 3.26 -7.52
N VAL A 144 6.48 4.16 -6.63
CA VAL A 144 7.90 4.53 -6.51
C VAL A 144 8.75 3.33 -6.09
N GLU A 145 8.23 2.52 -5.17
CA GLU A 145 8.88 1.29 -4.73
C GLU A 145 9.02 0.29 -5.89
N ASP A 146 8.01 0.11 -6.73
CA ASP A 146 8.11 -0.78 -7.89
C ASP A 146 9.20 -0.32 -8.87
N LEU A 147 9.33 1.00 -9.09
CA LEU A 147 10.42 1.56 -9.88
C LEU A 147 11.79 1.28 -9.24
N LEU A 148 11.90 1.34 -7.91
CA LEU A 148 13.14 0.99 -7.20
C LEU A 148 13.48 -0.50 -7.33
N PHE A 149 12.50 -1.39 -7.16
CA PHE A 149 12.69 -2.84 -7.15
C PHE A 149 12.89 -3.39 -8.55
N PHE A 150 11.98 -3.08 -9.48
CA PHE A 150 11.97 -3.69 -10.81
C PHE A 150 12.64 -2.80 -11.88
N GLY A 151 12.79 -1.50 -11.63
CA GLY A 151 13.21 -0.54 -12.67
C GLY A 151 12.07 -0.16 -13.63
N HIS A 152 10.87 -0.68 -13.40
CA HIS A 152 9.65 -0.40 -14.17
C HIS A 152 8.44 -0.62 -13.25
N LEU A 153 7.25 -0.15 -13.64
CA LEU A 153 6.04 -0.39 -12.87
C LEU A 153 5.62 -1.86 -12.91
N ASN A 154 5.11 -2.37 -11.78
CA ASN A 154 4.49 -3.68 -11.75
C ASN A 154 3.31 -3.72 -12.76
N PRO A 155 3.18 -4.77 -13.61
CA PRO A 155 2.05 -4.90 -14.54
C PRO A 155 0.68 -4.82 -13.88
N ASN A 156 0.58 -5.12 -12.58
CA ASN A 156 -0.64 -4.97 -11.79
C ASN A 156 -1.23 -3.55 -11.89
N TRP A 157 -0.36 -2.52 -11.98
CA TRP A 157 -0.78 -1.14 -12.14
C TRP A 157 -1.64 -0.89 -13.38
N PHE A 158 -1.47 -1.73 -14.41
CA PHE A 158 -2.20 -1.67 -15.68
C PHE A 158 -3.28 -2.75 -15.80
N LEU A 159 -3.72 -3.34 -14.69
CA LEU A 159 -4.69 -4.45 -14.65
C LEU A 159 -4.21 -5.68 -15.46
N ARG A 160 -2.90 -5.83 -15.64
CA ARG A 160 -2.29 -6.98 -16.34
C ARG A 160 -1.89 -8.04 -15.32
N PHE A 161 -2.89 -8.75 -14.81
CA PHE A 161 -2.71 -9.82 -13.84
C PHE A 161 -2.01 -11.04 -14.44
N ASN A 162 -1.25 -11.78 -13.62
CA ASN A 162 -0.68 -13.09 -13.97
C ASN A 162 0.16 -13.15 -15.25
N LYS A 163 0.87 -12.09 -15.64
CA LYS A 163 1.94 -12.25 -16.64
C LYS A 163 3.13 -12.91 -15.95
N PRO A 164 3.46 -14.18 -16.26
CA PRO A 164 4.54 -14.86 -15.60
C PRO A 164 5.85 -14.13 -15.91
N LYS A 165 6.49 -13.56 -14.88
CA LYS A 165 7.90 -13.19 -14.96
C LYS A 165 8.68 -14.23 -14.19
N HIS A 166 9.20 -15.17 -14.96
CA HIS A 166 10.09 -16.26 -14.56
C HIS A 166 9.50 -17.23 -13.53
N GLN A 167 9.19 -18.43 -14.03
CA GLN A 167 9.25 -19.64 -13.23
C GLN A 167 10.64 -19.68 -12.60
N LEU A 168 10.69 -19.86 -11.27
CA LEU A 168 11.91 -20.19 -10.53
C LEU A 168 12.62 -21.39 -11.16
#